data_AF-A0A8C8S838-F1
#
_entry.id   AF-A0A8C8S838-F1
#
_cell.length_a   1.000
_cell.length_b   1.000
_cell.length_c   1.000
_cell.angle_alpha   90.00
_cell.angle_beta   90.00
_cell.angle_gamma   90.00
#
_symmetry.space_group_name_H-M   'P 1'
#
loop_
_entity.id
_entity.type
_entity.pdbx_description
1 polymer ?
#
loop_
_entity_poly.entity_id
_entity_poly.type
_entity_poly.pdbx_seq_one_letter_code
_entity_poly.pdbx_strand_id
1 'polypeptide(L)'
;MNKCTKPSVEQATNLEKFSPVILAEIEELFEKKFSYTKPLNNEWQLPDSSDVFTCDHKEFSTLLALKDSMNEVKNQLSDKKLDAWHQHTSFTNKAGKIIPCVRKSVNAELCTQAWCKFHEILCSFPLLPKEALQNGELSSVHLCEAPGAFIASLNHYLKSHRIPCDWNWVANSLNPYHEANDTLVMIMDDRTMGIIFILVSDFELPVLLSCLLALSVAIHIP
;
A
#
# COMPACT_ATOMS: atom_id res chain seq x y z
N MET A 1 14.27 -39.43 0.79
CA MET A 1 14.15 -38.99 2.20
C MET A 1 13.33 -37.72 2.22
N ASN A 2 12.03 -37.87 2.43
CA ASN A 2 11.06 -36.79 2.33
C ASN A 2 11.08 -35.98 3.64
N LYS A 3 11.52 -34.72 3.57
CA LYS A 3 11.33 -33.78 4.67
C LYS A 3 9.85 -33.38 4.69
N CYS A 4 9.10 -34.00 5.58
CA CYS A 4 7.75 -33.61 5.95
C CYS A 4 7.80 -32.21 6.57
N THR A 5 7.42 -31.19 5.80
CA THR A 5 7.31 -29.81 6.25
C THR A 5 6.13 -29.73 7.22
N LYS A 6 6.42 -29.42 8.49
CA LYS A 6 5.41 -29.27 9.54
C LYS A 6 4.42 -28.16 9.15
N PRO A 7 3.10 -28.34 9.40
CA PRO A 7 2.13 -27.28 9.21
C PRO A 7 2.47 -26.09 10.12
N SER A 8 2.37 -24.88 9.56
CA SER A 8 2.53 -23.62 10.27
C SER A 8 1.58 -23.59 11.46
N VAL A 9 2.15 -23.56 12.65
CA VAL A 9 1.42 -23.43 13.91
C VAL A 9 0.78 -22.04 13.90
N GLU A 10 -0.53 -21.97 13.72
CA GLU A 10 -1.33 -20.87 14.24
C GLU A 10 -1.10 -20.86 15.75
N GLN A 11 -0.14 -20.05 16.21
CA GLN A 11 -0.07 -19.73 17.62
C GLN A 11 -1.32 -18.91 17.93
N ALA A 12 -2.38 -19.59 18.35
CA ALA A 12 -3.56 -18.95 18.92
C ALA A 12 -3.08 -18.06 20.07
N THR A 13 -3.00 -16.76 19.82
CA THR A 13 -2.80 -15.76 20.87
C THR A 13 -3.92 -15.98 21.88
N ASN A 14 -3.55 -16.31 23.12
CA ASN A 14 -4.52 -16.53 24.18
C ASN A 14 -5.15 -15.16 24.54
N LEU A 15 -6.22 -14.82 23.81
CA LEU A 15 -6.99 -13.59 23.96
C LEU A 15 -7.71 -13.53 25.32
N GLU A 16 -7.88 -14.67 26.01
CA GLU A 16 -8.50 -14.79 27.33
C GLU A 16 -7.69 -14.07 28.43
N LYS A 17 -6.44 -13.67 28.15
CA LYS A 17 -5.61 -12.89 29.08
C LYS A 17 -5.97 -11.40 29.14
N PHE A 18 -6.75 -10.90 28.18
CA PHE A 18 -7.09 -9.48 28.11
C PHE A 18 -8.52 -9.25 28.60
N SER A 19 -8.75 -8.08 29.22
CA SER A 19 -10.10 -7.73 29.68
C SER A 19 -11.05 -7.52 28.48
N PRO A 20 -12.36 -7.78 28.65
CA PRO A 20 -13.34 -7.57 27.58
C PRO A 20 -13.34 -6.13 27.04
N VAL A 21 -13.05 -5.15 27.90
CA VAL A 21 -12.98 -3.73 27.52
C VAL A 21 -11.83 -3.47 26.54
N ILE A 22 -10.65 -4.06 26.79
CA ILE A 22 -9.49 -3.91 25.90
C ILE A 22 -9.76 -4.58 24.55
N LEU A 23 -10.40 -5.75 24.57
CA LEU A 23 -10.75 -6.47 23.34
C LEU A 23 -11.75 -5.67 22.48
N ALA A 24 -12.76 -5.06 23.11
CA ALA A 24 -13.72 -4.20 22.43
C ALA A 24 -13.08 -2.92 21.84
N GLU A 25 -12.18 -2.28 22.58
CA GLU A 25 -11.43 -1.11 22.08
C GLU A 25 -10.56 -1.49 20.87
N ILE A 26 -9.89 -2.64 20.92
CA ILE A 26 -9.09 -3.15 19.80
C ILE A 26 -9.99 -3.37 18.58
N GLU A 27 -11.13 -4.05 18.76
CA GLU A 27 -12.09 -4.29 17.68
C GLU A 27 -12.59 -2.99 17.04
N GLU A 28 -12.96 -1.99 17.85
CA GLU A 28 -13.38 -0.67 17.36
C GLU A 28 -12.29 0.02 16.53
N LEU A 29 -11.02 -0.11 16.91
CA LEU A 29 -9.90 0.46 16.17
C LEU A 29 -9.70 -0.23 14.81
N PHE A 30 -9.86 -1.54 14.73
CA PHE A 30 -9.70 -2.31 13.49
C PHE A 30 -10.94 -2.27 12.58
N GLU A 31 -12.11 -1.93 13.09
CA GLU A 31 -13.36 -1.81 12.32
C GLU A 31 -13.56 -0.42 11.67
N LYS A 32 -12.53 0.44 11.68
CA LYS A 32 -12.50 1.70 10.91
C LYS A 32 -12.30 1.45 9.41
N LYS A 33 -13.17 0.64 8.82
CA LYS A 33 -13.21 0.27 7.41
C LYS A 33 -14.41 0.94 6.75
N PHE A 34 -14.19 1.57 5.61
CA PHE A 34 -15.23 2.25 4.85
C PHE A 34 -15.36 1.62 3.48
N SER A 35 -16.59 1.38 3.04
CA SER A 35 -16.88 0.84 1.71
C SER A 35 -17.55 1.91 0.86
N TYR A 36 -17.07 2.04 -0.37
CA TYR A 36 -17.65 2.95 -1.36
C TYR A 36 -18.29 2.09 -2.46
N THR A 37 -19.56 2.36 -2.76
CA THR A 37 -20.27 1.70 -3.85
C THR A 37 -20.42 2.67 -5.01
N LYS A 38 -20.12 2.19 -6.22
CA LYS A 38 -20.38 2.94 -7.44
C LYS A 38 -21.88 3.23 -7.51
N PRO A 39 -22.29 4.49 -7.77
CA PRO A 39 -23.69 4.82 -7.88
C PRO A 39 -24.34 4.10 -9.08
N LEU A 40 -25.60 3.68 -8.92
CA LEU A 40 -26.34 2.86 -9.89
C LEU A 40 -26.51 3.54 -11.26
N ASN A 41 -26.45 4.87 -11.28
CA ASN A 41 -26.58 5.71 -12.47
C ASN A 41 -25.30 5.76 -13.33
N ASN A 42 -24.27 4.97 -13.01
CA ASN A 42 -23.02 4.95 -13.75
C ASN A 42 -22.30 6.31 -13.79
N GLU A 43 -22.56 7.23 -12.85
CA GLU A 43 -21.90 8.54 -12.79
C GLU A 43 -20.38 8.44 -12.63
N TRP A 44 -19.89 7.40 -11.95
CA TRP A 44 -18.44 7.20 -11.76
C TRP A 44 -17.89 6.31 -12.88
N GLN A 45 -17.56 6.89 -14.03
CA GLN A 45 -16.77 6.21 -15.06
C GLN A 45 -15.34 6.73 -15.06
N LEU A 46 -14.40 5.84 -15.36
CA LEU A 46 -13.08 6.27 -15.75
C LEU A 46 -13.18 6.97 -17.12
N PRO A 47 -12.45 8.08 -17.34
CA PRO A 47 -12.40 8.72 -18.64
C PRO A 47 -11.79 7.77 -19.68
N ASP A 48 -12.14 7.96 -20.97
CA ASP A 48 -11.48 7.23 -22.04
C ASP A 48 -9.98 7.58 -22.05
N SER A 49 -9.14 6.62 -22.45
CA SER A 49 -7.72 6.82 -22.68
C SER A 49 -7.41 8.01 -23.59
N SER A 50 -8.28 8.31 -24.56
CA SER A 50 -8.15 9.45 -25.47
C SER A 50 -8.37 10.80 -24.78
N ASP A 51 -9.09 10.81 -23.66
CA ASP A 51 -9.50 12.04 -22.96
C ASP A 51 -8.54 12.38 -21.81
N VAL A 52 -7.71 11.42 -21.39
CA VAL A 52 -6.72 11.63 -20.32
C VAL A 52 -5.72 12.71 -20.77
N PHE A 53 -5.49 13.71 -19.92
CA PHE A 53 -4.60 14.84 -20.18
C PHE A 53 -5.02 15.80 -21.31
N THR A 54 -6.27 15.71 -21.79
CA THR A 54 -6.79 16.64 -22.80
C THR A 54 -7.42 17.90 -22.21
N CYS A 55 -7.82 17.84 -20.94
CA CYS A 55 -8.44 18.96 -20.25
C CYS A 55 -7.41 19.86 -19.56
N ASP A 56 -7.67 21.17 -19.59
CA ASP A 56 -6.90 22.12 -18.80
C ASP A 56 -7.04 21.84 -17.31
N HIS A 57 -6.00 22.16 -16.55
CA HIS A 57 -6.00 22.03 -15.11
C HIS A 57 -7.20 22.77 -14.48
N LYS A 58 -8.04 22.03 -13.78
CA LYS A 58 -9.20 22.56 -13.06
C LYS A 58 -8.97 22.52 -11.57
N GLU A 59 -8.94 23.69 -10.97
CA GLU A 59 -8.89 23.82 -9.52
C GLU A 59 -10.28 23.69 -8.90
N PHE A 60 -10.36 22.93 -7.81
CA PHE A 60 -11.55 22.82 -7.00
C PHE A 60 -11.34 23.63 -5.72
N SER A 61 -11.99 24.78 -5.61
CA SER A 61 -11.81 25.71 -4.48
C SER A 61 -12.01 25.05 -3.12
N THR A 62 -12.96 24.13 -3.00
CA THR A 62 -13.18 23.35 -1.78
C THR A 62 -11.97 22.47 -1.41
N LEU A 63 -11.34 21.82 -2.40
CA LEU A 63 -10.15 21.00 -2.17
C LEU A 63 -8.92 21.84 -1.85
N LEU A 64 -8.80 23.03 -2.47
CA LEU A 64 -7.75 23.99 -2.13
C LEU A 64 -7.89 24.52 -0.70
N ALA A 65 -9.09 24.93 -0.30
CA ALA A 65 -9.35 25.36 1.07
C ALA A 65 -9.07 24.24 2.10
N LEU A 66 -9.39 22.99 1.75
CA LEU A 66 -9.06 21.83 2.58
C LEU A 66 -7.54 21.61 2.66
N LYS A 67 -6.83 21.69 1.53
CA LYS A 67 -5.36 21.62 1.46
C LYS A 67 -4.72 22.68 2.36
N ASP A 68 -5.22 23.91 2.32
CA ASP A 68 -4.70 25.02 3.12
C ASP A 68 -4.94 24.77 4.61
N SER A 69 -6.15 24.36 4.99
CA SER A 69 -6.49 23.98 6.36
C SER A 69 -5.58 22.85 6.89
N MET A 70 -5.36 21.81 6.08
CA MET A 70 -4.45 20.71 6.44
C MET A 70 -3.00 21.18 6.59
N ASN A 71 -2.52 22.06 5.71
CA ASN A 71 -1.17 22.61 5.78
C ASN A 71 -0.99 23.51 7.00
N GLU A 72 -2.00 24.31 7.36
CA GLU A 72 -1.95 25.15 8.56
C GLU A 72 -1.76 24.30 9.82
N VAL A 73 -2.53 23.22 9.96
CA VAL A 73 -2.38 22.26 11.07
C VAL A 73 -1.01 21.58 11.04
N LYS A 74 -0.54 21.13 9.87
CA LYS A 74 0.78 20.52 9.70
C LYS A 74 1.90 21.47 10.14
N ASN A 75 1.77 22.75 9.80
CA ASN A 75 2.80 23.77 10.04
C ASN A 75 2.97 24.10 11.54
N GLN A 76 2.02 23.74 12.41
CA GLN A 76 2.16 23.89 13.86
C GLN A 76 3.31 23.06 14.45
N LEU A 77 3.85 22.11 13.68
CA LEU A 77 4.99 21.27 14.06
C LEU A 77 6.31 21.65 13.37
N SER A 78 6.31 22.67 12.51
CA SER A 78 7.49 23.05 11.72
C SER A 78 8.64 23.64 12.55
N ASP A 79 8.36 24.09 13.77
CA ASP A 79 9.38 24.62 14.70
C ASP A 79 10.14 23.52 15.47
N LYS A 80 9.71 22.25 15.34
CA LYS A 80 10.35 21.13 16.05
C LYS A 80 11.60 20.68 15.31
N LYS A 81 12.69 20.50 16.05
CA LYS A 81 13.94 19.92 15.51
C LYS A 81 13.69 18.49 15.05
N LEU A 82 14.03 18.17 13.80
CA LEU A 82 13.76 16.88 13.17
C LEU A 82 14.29 15.69 13.97
N ASP A 83 15.54 15.76 14.45
CA ASP A 83 16.13 14.65 15.22
C ASP A 83 15.42 14.41 16.56
N ALA A 84 15.14 15.49 17.30
CA ALA A 84 14.45 15.41 18.58
C ALA A 84 13.00 14.92 18.39
N TRP A 85 12.34 15.38 17.33
CA TRP A 85 11.02 14.92 16.93
C TRP A 85 11.04 13.43 16.59
N HIS A 86 11.97 12.99 15.73
CA HIS A 86 12.10 11.59 15.34
C HIS A 86 12.37 10.67 16.54
N GLN A 87 13.27 11.07 17.44
CA GLN A 87 13.53 10.34 18.69
C GLN A 87 12.25 10.23 19.53
N HIS A 88 11.54 11.34 19.72
CA HIS A 88 10.31 11.37 20.50
C HIS A 88 9.20 10.51 19.88
N THR A 89 8.95 10.63 18.57
CA THR A 89 7.92 9.86 17.88
C THR A 89 8.26 8.38 17.81
N SER A 90 9.54 8.03 17.60
CA SER A 90 9.97 6.64 17.60
C SER A 90 9.83 6.00 18.98
N PHE A 91 10.15 6.74 20.05
CA PHE A 91 9.99 6.29 21.43
C PHE A 91 8.52 6.09 21.82
N THR A 92 7.63 6.98 21.38
CA THR A 92 6.20 6.93 21.71
C THR A 92 5.39 6.00 20.79
N ASN A 93 5.96 5.56 19.67
CA ASN A 93 5.30 4.66 18.73
C ASN A 93 5.18 3.23 19.27
N LYS A 94 4.01 2.93 19.87
CA LYS A 94 3.67 1.57 20.35
C LYS A 94 3.70 0.51 19.23
N ALA A 95 3.39 0.87 17.99
CA ALA A 95 3.40 -0.05 16.85
C ALA A 95 4.82 -0.51 16.46
N GLY A 96 5.88 0.18 16.91
CA GLY A 96 7.26 -0.23 16.67
C GLY A 96 7.59 -1.63 17.20
N LYS A 97 6.83 -2.12 18.20
CA LYS A 97 6.98 -3.47 18.78
C LYS A 97 6.32 -4.57 17.94
N ILE A 98 5.44 -4.22 17.00
CA ILE A 98 4.71 -5.20 16.18
C ILE A 98 5.66 -5.90 15.20
N ILE A 99 6.55 -5.14 14.55
CA ILE A 99 7.42 -5.67 13.48
C ILE A 99 8.34 -6.78 13.99
N PRO A 100 9.07 -6.64 15.13
CA PRO A 100 9.88 -7.74 15.65
C PRO A 100 9.05 -8.98 16.02
N CYS A 101 7.83 -8.78 16.55
CA CYS A 101 6.92 -9.89 16.88
C CYS A 101 6.49 -10.63 15.61
N VAL A 102 5.99 -9.92 14.60
CA VAL A 102 5.58 -10.51 13.31
C VAL A 102 6.76 -11.26 12.67
N ARG A 103 7.92 -10.61 12.57
CA ARG A 103 9.13 -11.24 11.98
C ARG A 103 9.47 -12.56 12.67
N LYS A 104 9.39 -12.61 14.00
CA LYS A 104 9.68 -13.82 14.79
C LYS A 104 8.60 -14.89 14.64
N SER A 105 7.33 -14.50 14.64
CA SER A 105 6.21 -15.45 14.65
C SER A 105 5.96 -16.11 13.30
N VAL A 106 6.10 -15.37 12.20
CA VAL A 106 5.78 -15.87 10.85
C VAL A 106 7.00 -16.02 9.96
N ASN A 107 8.21 -15.74 10.46
CA ASN A 107 9.45 -15.78 9.67
C ASN A 107 9.35 -14.93 8.38
N ALA A 108 8.80 -13.72 8.52
CA ALA A 108 8.55 -12.82 7.41
C ALA A 108 9.87 -12.25 6.83
N GLU A 109 10.09 -12.48 5.53
CA GLU A 109 11.16 -11.87 4.75
C GLU A 109 10.90 -10.36 4.57
N LEU A 110 11.96 -9.55 4.64
CA LEU A 110 11.88 -8.09 4.50
C LEU A 110 10.74 -7.46 5.34
N CYS A 111 10.54 -7.98 6.56
CA CYS A 111 9.48 -7.55 7.45
C CYS A 111 9.75 -6.10 7.94
N THR A 112 9.17 -5.14 7.24
CA THR A 112 9.19 -3.69 7.53
C THR A 112 7.79 -3.21 7.93
N GLN A 113 7.64 -1.91 8.23
CA GLN A 113 6.30 -1.31 8.40
C GLN A 113 5.44 -1.49 7.16
N ALA A 114 6.02 -1.31 5.97
CA ALA A 114 5.37 -1.50 4.68
C ALA A 114 4.87 -2.95 4.51
N TRP A 115 5.70 -3.93 4.89
CA TRP A 115 5.30 -5.34 4.90
C TRP A 115 4.05 -5.57 5.76
N CYS A 116 4.06 -5.08 7.01
CA CYS A 116 2.95 -5.30 7.95
C CYS A 116 1.66 -4.62 7.46
N LYS A 117 1.75 -3.37 6.99
CA LYS A 117 0.61 -2.65 6.42
C LYS A 117 -0.01 -3.43 5.27
N PHE A 118 0.81 -3.86 4.32
CA PHE A 118 0.30 -4.58 3.16
C PHE A 118 -0.26 -5.97 3.52
N HIS A 119 0.37 -6.67 4.47
CA HIS A 119 -0.13 -7.95 4.94
C HIS A 119 -1.51 -7.81 5.62
N GLU A 120 -1.69 -6.77 6.42
CA GLU A 120 -2.99 -6.46 7.05
C GLU A 120 -4.07 -6.19 5.99
N ILE A 121 -3.75 -5.46 4.92
CA ILE A 121 -4.69 -5.22 3.80
C ILE A 121 -5.06 -6.55 3.13
N LEU A 122 -4.08 -7.41 2.82
CA LEU A 122 -4.33 -8.72 2.20
C LEU A 122 -5.22 -9.62 3.06
N CYS A 123 -5.08 -9.56 4.38
CA CYS A 123 -5.92 -10.33 5.31
C CYS A 123 -7.31 -9.70 5.53
N SER A 124 -7.43 -8.38 5.38
CA SER A 124 -8.67 -7.64 5.66
C SER A 124 -9.60 -7.50 4.46
N PHE A 125 -9.04 -7.51 3.25
CA PHE A 125 -9.78 -7.24 2.01
C PHE A 125 -9.52 -8.32 0.96
N PRO A 126 -10.54 -8.72 0.17
CA PRO A 126 -10.39 -9.68 -0.91
C PRO A 126 -9.73 -9.01 -2.13
N LEU A 127 -8.42 -8.74 -2.02
CA LEU A 127 -7.68 -8.03 -3.08
C LEU A 127 -7.45 -8.91 -4.32
N LEU A 128 -7.21 -10.21 -4.13
CA LEU A 128 -6.89 -11.13 -5.22
C LEU A 128 -8.11 -11.36 -6.12
N PRO A 129 -8.02 -11.10 -7.44
CA PRO A 129 -9.11 -11.36 -8.38
C PRO A 129 -9.49 -12.83 -8.36
N LYS A 130 -10.78 -13.13 -8.28
CA LYS A 130 -11.26 -14.53 -8.18
C LYS A 130 -10.92 -15.31 -9.44
N GLU A 131 -10.95 -14.62 -10.58
CA GLU A 131 -10.65 -15.14 -11.92
C GLU A 131 -9.19 -15.58 -12.00
N ALA A 132 -8.26 -14.75 -11.50
CA ALA A 132 -6.83 -15.07 -11.42
C ALA A 132 -6.58 -16.31 -10.54
N LEU A 133 -7.28 -16.41 -9.40
CA LEU A 133 -7.19 -17.57 -8.51
C LEU A 133 -7.76 -18.85 -9.13
N GLN A 134 -8.82 -18.74 -9.94
CA GLN A 134 -9.43 -19.88 -10.64
C GLN A 134 -8.56 -20.37 -11.80
N ASN A 135 -7.97 -19.44 -12.55
CA ASN A 135 -7.10 -19.75 -13.68
C ASN A 135 -5.71 -20.24 -13.23
N GLY A 136 -5.34 -19.98 -11.97
CA GLY A 136 -4.04 -20.34 -11.43
C GLY A 136 -2.91 -19.42 -11.90
N GLU A 137 -3.23 -18.25 -12.45
CA GLU A 137 -2.26 -17.27 -12.93
C GLU A 137 -2.53 -15.92 -12.28
N LEU A 138 -1.54 -15.39 -11.57
CA LEU A 138 -1.65 -14.10 -10.91
C LEU A 138 -0.61 -13.15 -11.49
N SER A 139 -1.05 -12.00 -12.01
CA SER A 139 -0.17 -10.93 -12.44
C SER A 139 -0.32 -9.71 -11.52
N SER A 140 0.80 -9.16 -11.05
CA SER A 140 0.78 -7.94 -10.23
C SER A 140 1.84 -6.92 -10.59
N VAL A 141 1.47 -5.65 -10.45
CA VAL A 141 2.38 -4.52 -10.66
C VAL A 141 2.58 -3.76 -9.36
N HIS A 142 3.83 -3.54 -8.99
CA HIS A 142 4.24 -2.84 -7.77
C HIS A 142 4.98 -1.57 -8.13
N LEU A 143 4.35 -0.41 -7.91
CA LEU A 143 4.92 0.90 -8.24
C LEU A 143 5.38 1.58 -6.96
N CYS A 144 6.59 1.25 -6.49
CA CYS A 144 7.13 1.76 -5.23
C CYS A 144 8.67 1.91 -5.28
N GLU A 145 9.21 3.00 -4.74
CA GLU A 145 10.63 3.10 -4.39
C GLU A 145 10.99 2.03 -3.34
N ALA A 146 12.18 1.45 -3.44
CA ALA A 146 12.67 0.32 -2.64
C ALA A 146 12.31 0.36 -1.13
N PRO A 147 12.18 -0.79 -0.42
CA PRO A 147 12.69 -2.11 -0.79
C PRO A 147 11.61 -3.21 -0.70
N GLY A 148 10.93 -3.53 -1.80
CA GLY A 148 10.29 -4.83 -2.08
C GLY A 148 9.32 -5.44 -1.04
N ALA A 149 8.97 -4.71 0.03
CA ALA A 149 8.31 -5.27 1.20
C ALA A 149 6.88 -5.72 0.90
N PHE A 150 6.21 -5.05 -0.03
CA PHE A 150 4.89 -5.41 -0.53
C PHE A 150 4.94 -6.70 -1.34
N ILE A 151 5.92 -6.84 -2.22
CA ILE A 151 6.19 -8.07 -2.99
C ILE A 151 6.49 -9.22 -2.02
N ALA A 152 7.38 -9.03 -1.05
CA ALA A 152 7.72 -10.05 -0.06
C ALA A 152 6.50 -10.46 0.80
N SER A 153 5.64 -9.51 1.16
CA SER A 153 4.41 -9.76 1.91
C SER A 153 3.36 -10.51 1.07
N LEU A 154 3.19 -10.15 -0.21
CA LEU A 154 2.33 -10.89 -1.15
C LEU A 154 2.80 -12.34 -1.31
N ASN A 155 4.10 -12.51 -1.55
CA ASN A 155 4.71 -13.83 -1.65
C ASN A 155 4.41 -14.67 -0.41
N HIS A 156 4.66 -14.09 0.78
CA HIS A 156 4.42 -14.76 2.05
C HIS A 156 2.94 -15.16 2.19
N TYR A 157 2.02 -14.26 1.86
CA TYR A 157 0.58 -14.52 1.91
C TYR A 157 0.16 -15.67 0.98
N LEU A 158 0.58 -15.64 -0.29
CA LEU A 158 0.25 -16.70 -1.26
C LEU A 158 0.76 -18.07 -0.80
N LYS A 159 2.00 -18.12 -0.29
CA LYS A 159 2.61 -19.37 0.20
C LYS A 159 1.97 -19.85 1.51
N SER A 160 1.69 -18.97 2.46
CA SER A 160 1.10 -19.35 3.76
C SER A 160 -0.34 -19.85 3.63
N HIS A 161 -1.12 -19.24 2.73
CA HIS A 161 -2.50 -19.65 2.44
C HIS A 161 -2.58 -20.81 1.43
N ARG A 162 -1.42 -21.31 0.96
CA ARG A 162 -1.32 -22.40 -0.04
C ARG A 162 -2.14 -22.13 -1.30
N ILE A 163 -2.15 -20.88 -1.76
CA ILE A 163 -2.84 -20.48 -2.99
C ILE A 163 -2.02 -21.01 -4.18
N PRO A 164 -2.53 -21.98 -4.96
CA PRO A 164 -1.82 -22.50 -6.11
C PRO A 164 -1.97 -21.51 -7.25
N CYS A 165 -0.94 -20.67 -7.47
CA CYS A 165 -0.88 -19.80 -8.62
C CYS A 165 0.56 -19.62 -9.11
N ASP A 166 0.70 -19.50 -10.42
CA ASP A 166 1.89 -19.00 -11.08
C ASP A 166 1.85 -17.48 -11.01
N TRP A 167 2.63 -16.95 -10.07
CA TRP A 167 2.64 -15.52 -9.78
C TRP A 167 3.75 -14.82 -10.56
N ASN A 168 3.34 -14.02 -11.54
CA ASN A 168 4.17 -13.11 -12.31
C ASN A 168 4.05 -11.70 -11.74
N TRP A 169 5.17 -11.01 -11.54
CA TRP A 169 5.13 -9.64 -11.06
C TRP A 169 6.15 -8.76 -11.77
N VAL A 170 5.78 -7.49 -11.91
CA VAL A 170 6.66 -6.42 -12.39
C VAL A 170 6.70 -5.34 -11.32
N ALA A 171 7.87 -4.77 -11.09
CA ALA A 171 8.03 -3.68 -10.16
C ALA A 171 8.83 -2.54 -10.79
N ASN A 172 8.47 -1.31 -10.44
CA ASN A 172 9.25 -0.13 -10.75
C ASN A 172 9.76 0.48 -9.44
N SER A 173 11.08 0.71 -9.36
CA SER A 173 11.72 1.46 -8.27
C SER A 173 12.33 2.72 -8.83
N LEU A 174 12.16 3.85 -8.14
CA LEU A 174 12.96 5.04 -8.39
C LEU A 174 14.44 4.68 -8.15
N ASN A 175 15.32 5.13 -9.04
CA ASN A 175 16.78 4.99 -8.89
C ASN A 175 17.28 6.21 -8.09
N PRO A 176 17.71 6.04 -6.82
CA PRO A 176 18.16 7.17 -5.99
C PRO A 176 19.51 7.74 -6.42
N TYR A 177 20.20 7.15 -7.40
CA TYR A 177 21.53 7.56 -7.87
C TYR A 177 21.55 8.08 -9.31
N HIS A 178 20.40 8.33 -9.94
CA HIS A 178 20.36 8.90 -11.28
C HIS A 178 20.39 10.44 -11.21
N GLU A 179 21.60 11.00 -11.24
CA GLU A 179 21.89 12.45 -11.14
C GLU A 179 21.28 13.33 -12.26
N ALA A 180 20.62 12.72 -13.25
CA ALA A 180 19.94 13.43 -14.34
C ALA A 180 18.45 13.73 -14.06
N ASN A 181 17.91 13.32 -12.92
CA ASN A 181 16.55 13.70 -12.55
C ASN A 181 16.56 15.09 -11.91
N ASP A 182 16.06 16.08 -12.65
CA ASP A 182 15.86 17.44 -12.15
C ASP A 182 14.89 17.40 -10.96
N THR A 183 15.25 18.04 -9.85
CA THR A 183 14.41 18.20 -8.65
C THR A 183 13.05 18.85 -8.93
N LEU A 184 12.91 19.55 -10.07
CA LEU A 184 11.65 20.12 -10.55
C LEU A 184 10.76 19.11 -11.31
N VAL A 185 11.34 18.01 -11.81
CA VAL A 185 10.68 16.95 -12.58
C VAL A 185 10.43 15.71 -11.69
N MET A 186 11.09 15.65 -10.53
CA MET A 186 10.82 14.67 -9.50
C MET A 186 9.63 15.07 -8.65
N ILE A 187 8.69 14.14 -8.46
CA ILE A 187 7.71 14.25 -7.39
C ILE A 187 8.45 14.04 -6.05
N MET A 188 9.00 15.12 -5.48
CA MET A 188 9.60 15.13 -4.13
C MET A 188 8.54 15.02 -3.02
N ASP A 189 7.29 14.74 -3.38
CA ASP A 189 6.21 14.68 -2.41
C ASP A 189 6.14 13.28 -1.80
N ASP A 190 6.68 13.12 -0.59
CA ASP A 190 6.47 11.95 0.27
C ASP A 190 4.97 11.64 0.48
N ARG A 191 4.06 12.59 0.19
CA ARG A 191 2.60 12.36 0.22
C ARG A 191 2.06 11.60 -0.99
N THR A 192 2.82 11.51 -2.08
CA THR A 192 2.56 10.57 -3.19
C THR A 192 3.20 9.20 -2.97
N MET A 193 3.72 8.91 -1.77
CA MET A 193 3.90 7.54 -1.28
C MET A 193 2.56 6.85 -0.99
N GLY A 194 1.56 7.16 -1.83
CA GLY A 194 0.33 6.42 -2.00
C GLY A 194 0.68 5.13 -2.75
N ILE A 195 0.52 4.04 -2.03
CA ILE A 195 0.52 2.67 -2.51
C ILE A 195 -0.27 2.58 -3.82
N ILE A 196 0.40 2.35 -4.95
CA ILE A 196 -0.25 1.89 -6.17
C ILE A 196 0.14 0.42 -6.33
N PHE A 197 -0.73 -0.43 -5.79
CA PHE A 197 -0.70 -1.86 -6.02
C PHE A 197 -1.86 -2.19 -6.96
N ILE A 198 -1.53 -2.59 -8.19
CA ILE A 198 -2.54 -2.97 -9.18
C ILE A 198 -2.45 -4.48 -9.34
N LEU A 199 -3.50 -5.16 -8.91
CA LEU A 199 -3.77 -6.55 -9.27
C LEU A 199 -4.56 -6.54 -10.56
N VAL A 200 -3.95 -7.07 -11.62
CA VAL A 200 -4.56 -7.12 -12.94
C VAL A 200 -4.75 -8.58 -13.29
N SER A 201 -6.01 -9.01 -13.46
CA SER A 201 -6.35 -10.35 -13.91
C SER A 201 -6.10 -10.56 -15.41
N ASP A 202 -6.13 -9.49 -16.21
CA ASP A 202 -5.96 -9.56 -17.67
C ASP A 202 -5.09 -8.42 -18.21
N PHE A 203 -3.98 -8.77 -18.83
CA PHE A 203 -3.07 -7.83 -19.48
C PHE A 203 -3.74 -7.23 -20.73
N GLU A 204 -4.41 -6.09 -20.59
CA GLU A 204 -4.50 -5.14 -21.70
C GLU A 204 -3.36 -4.13 -21.57
N LEU A 205 -2.32 -4.35 -22.38
CA LEU A 205 -1.15 -3.47 -22.54
C LEU A 205 -1.50 -1.97 -22.56
N PRO A 206 -2.60 -1.51 -23.18
CA PRO A 206 -3.01 -0.10 -23.18
C PRO A 206 -3.36 0.46 -21.80
N VAL A 207 -3.94 -0.34 -20.89
CA VAL A 207 -4.32 0.11 -19.54
C VAL A 207 -3.10 0.21 -18.64
N LEU A 208 -2.16 -0.73 -18.79
CA LEU A 208 -0.87 -0.66 -18.10
C LEU A 208 -0.05 0.52 -18.59
N LEU A 209 -0.05 0.76 -19.91
CA LEU A 209 0.63 1.89 -20.53
C LEU A 209 -0.05 3.21 -20.14
N SER A 210 -1.37 3.28 -20.02
CA SER A 210 -2.07 4.49 -19.58
C SER A 210 -1.87 4.78 -18.09
N CYS A 211 -1.81 3.75 -17.21
CA CYS A 211 -1.42 3.94 -15.81
C CYS A 211 0.04 4.39 -15.68
N LEU A 212 0.96 3.77 -16.42
CA LEU A 212 2.39 4.12 -16.42
C LEU A 212 2.63 5.51 -17.06
N LEU A 213 1.94 5.83 -18.16
CA LEU A 213 1.98 7.15 -18.79
C LEU A 213 1.33 8.21 -17.91
N ALA A 214 0.23 7.91 -17.21
CA ALA A 214 -0.38 8.85 -16.29
C ALA A 214 0.54 9.20 -15.13
N LEU A 215 1.32 8.23 -14.66
CA LEU A 215 2.39 8.46 -13.68
C LEU A 215 3.59 9.18 -14.30
N SER A 216 3.93 8.93 -15.57
CA SER A 216 5.00 9.61 -16.29
C SER A 216 4.68 11.06 -16.65
N VAL A 217 3.39 11.40 -16.85
CA VAL A 217 2.91 12.77 -17.08
C VAL A 217 2.76 13.53 -15.76
N ALA A 218 2.41 12.86 -14.65
CA ALA A 218 2.53 13.46 -13.32
C ALA A 218 4.00 13.83 -12.96
N ILE A 219 4.97 13.18 -13.59
CA ILE A 219 6.41 13.48 -13.54
C ILE A 219 6.78 14.64 -14.52
N HIS A 220 5.88 15.09 -15.41
CA HIS A 220 6.16 16.10 -16.45
C HIS A 220 5.21 17.32 -16.43
N ILE A 221 4.54 17.60 -15.31
CA ILE A 221 3.82 18.88 -15.15
C ILE A 221 4.87 19.94 -14.73
N PRO A 222 5.08 21.02 -15.52
CA PRO A 222 6.06 22.05 -15.23
C PRO A 222 5.76 22.88 -13.97
#